data_AF-A0A2J6X037-F1
#
_entry.id   AF-A0A2J6X037-F1
#
_cell.length_a   1.000
_cell.length_b   1.000
_cell.length_c   1.000
_cell.angle_alpha   90.00
_cell.angle_beta   90.00
_cell.angle_gamma   90.00
#
_symmetry.space_group_name_H-M   'P 1'
#
loop_
_entity.id
_entity.type
_entity.pdbx_description
1 polymer ?
#
loop_
_entity_poly.entity_id
_entity_poly.type
_entity_poly.pdbx_seq_one_letter_code
_entity_poly.pdbx_strand_id
1 'polypeptide(L)' 'MVVRILYILGIAIGLYAIFNNLPYIFKVDFSDPTLAFGKILVSLFPVIAGSVIVYVSSYNLYLSFKKKNSKSGGE' A
#
# COMPACT_ATOMS: atom_id res chain seq x y z
N MET A 1 13.16 7.50 15.67
CA MET A 1 12.19 8.47 15.10
C MET A 1 12.17 8.39 13.58
N VAL A 2 13.32 8.48 12.91
CA VAL A 2 13.48 8.36 11.44
C VAL A 2 12.80 7.11 10.85
N VAL A 3 12.99 5.93 11.46
CA VAL A 3 12.40 4.68 10.96
C VAL A 3 10.85 4.71 10.95
N ARG A 4 10.22 5.38 11.91
CA ARG A 4 8.75 5.51 11.94
C ARG A 4 8.24 6.44 10.85
N ILE A 5 8.99 7.50 10.54
CA ILE A 5 8.67 8.42 9.44
C ILE A 5 8.72 7.66 8.11
N LEU A 6 9.71 6.78 7.91
CA LEU A 6 9.80 5.94 6.72
C LEU A 6 8.58 5.00 6.57
N TYR A 7 8.07 4.42 7.66
CA TYR A 7 6.85 3.61 7.59
C TYR A 7 5.61 4.46 7.26
N ILE A 8 5.47 5.65 7.84
CA ILE A 8 4.36 6.56 7.53
C ILE A 8 4.42 6.98 6.04
N LEU A 9 5.61 7.29 5.53
CA LEU A 9 5.82 7.58 4.11
C LEU A 9 5.47 6.37 3.22
N GLY A 10 5.86 5.16 3.62
CA GLY A 10 5.49 3.93 2.93
C GLY A 10 3.97 3.76 2.83
N ILE A 11 3.25 4.00 3.93
CA ILE A 11 1.78 3.98 3.94
C ILE A 11 1.21 5.04 2.98
N ALA A 12 1.70 6.27 3.03
CA ALA A 12 1.21 7.35 2.16
C ALA A 12 1.43 7.03 0.67
N ILE A 13 2.61 6.53 0.30
CA ILE A 13 2.95 6.14 -1.08
C ILE A 13 2.09 4.95 -1.53
N GLY A 14 1.91 3.94 -0.67
CA GLY A 14 1.09 2.78 -0.99
C GLY A 14 -0.39 3.14 -1.19
N LEU A 15 -0.95 4.00 -0.32
CA LEU A 15 -2.30 4.52 -0.48
C LEU A 15 -2.44 5.35 -1.76
N TYR A 16 -1.46 6.19 -2.08
CA TYR A 16 -1.44 6.95 -3.33
C TYR A 16 -1.48 6.01 -4.54
N ALA A 17 -0.64 4.97 -4.56
CA ALA A 17 -0.63 3.98 -5.64
C ALA A 17 -1.99 3.28 -5.79
N ILE A 18 -2.64 2.91 -4.68
CA ILE A 18 -3.98 2.32 -4.69
C ILE A 18 -4.98 3.31 -5.27
N PHE A 19 -5.20 4.46 -4.64
CA PHE A 19 -6.29 5.37 -5.01
C PHE A 19 -6.09 6.02 -6.37
N ASN A 20 -4.85 6.19 -6.82
CA ASN A 20 -4.59 6.70 -8.16
C ASN A 20 -4.91 5.66 -9.25
N ASN A 21 -4.77 4.36 -8.96
CA ASN A 21 -4.93 3.31 -9.98
C ASN A 21 -6.27 2.55 -9.91
N LEU A 22 -6.87 2.45 -8.72
CA LEU A 22 -8.13 1.75 -8.48
C LEU A 22 -9.28 2.21 -9.39
N PRO A 23 -9.48 3.51 -9.67
CA PRO A 23 -10.57 3.96 -10.54
C PRO A 23 -10.46 3.43 -11.97
N TYR A 24 -9.25 3.18 -12.47
CA TYR A 24 -9.05 2.68 -13.84
C TYR A 24 -9.54 1.23 -14.00
N ILE A 25 -9.60 0.45 -12.93
CA ILE A 25 -10.16 -0.92 -12.95
C ILE A 25 -11.66 -0.87 -13.26
N PHE A 26 -12.36 0.13 -12.73
CA PHE A 26 -13.83 0.25 -12.86
C PHE A 26 -14.28 1.11 -14.05
N LYS A 27 -13.37 1.81 -14.71
CA LYS A 27 -13.65 2.69 -15.87
C LYS A 27 -13.24 2.07 -17.21
N VAL A 28 -13.04 0.75 -17.25
CA VAL A 28 -12.66 0.07 -18.48
C VAL A 28 -13.86 -0.05 -19.41
N ASP A 29 -13.70 0.45 -20.63
CA ASP A 29 -14.62 0.21 -21.73
C ASP A 29 -14.39 -1.21 -22.28
N PHE A 30 -15.45 -2.02 -22.31
CA PHE A 30 -15.42 -3.42 -22.74
C PHE A 30 -15.68 -3.61 -24.23
N SER A 31 -15.74 -2.53 -25.01
CA SER A 31 -15.94 -2.59 -26.47
C SER A 31 -14.85 -3.40 -27.19
N ASP A 32 -13.62 -3.43 -26.66
CA ASP A 32 -12.55 -4.33 -27.09
C ASP A 32 -12.04 -5.14 -25.87
N PRO A 33 -12.39 -6.44 -25.76
CA PRO A 33 -12.08 -7.24 -24.59
C PRO A 33 -10.58 -7.49 -24.39
N THR A 34 -9.78 -7.50 -25.47
CA THR A 34 -8.33 -7.69 -25.38
C THR A 34 -7.66 -6.44 -24.83
N LEU A 35 -8.06 -5.26 -25.32
CA LEU A 35 -7.57 -3.98 -24.80
C LEU A 35 -8.04 -3.73 -23.36
N ALA A 36 -9.28 -4.12 -23.04
CA ALA A 36 -9.85 -4.02 -21.69
C ALA A 36 -9.02 -4.82 -20.69
N PHE A 37 -8.70 -6.08 -21.00
CA PHE A 37 -7.91 -6.95 -20.13
C PHE A 37 -6.51 -6.38 -19.87
N GLY A 38 -5.83 -5.87 -20.89
CA GLY A 38 -4.53 -5.21 -20.75
C GLY A 38 -4.59 -4.00 -19.80
N LYS A 39 -5.62 -3.15 -19.92
CA LYS A 39 -5.82 -2.00 -19.04
C LYS A 39 -6.09 -2.40 -17.59
N ILE A 40 -6.90 -3.44 -17.38
CA ILE A 40 -7.16 -3.99 -16.04
C ILE A 40 -5.83 -4.44 -15.41
N LEU A 41 -5.03 -5.26 -16.10
CA LEU A 41 -3.75 -5.73 -15.56
C LEU A 41 -2.82 -4.59 -15.18
N VAL A 42 -2.64 -3.59 -16.07
CA VAL A 42 -1.76 -2.44 -15.82
C VAL A 42 -2.21 -1.63 -14.60
N SER A 43 -3.52 -1.51 -14.36
CA SER A 43 -4.05 -0.81 -13.18
C SER A 43 -4.06 -1.66 -11.90
N LEU A 44 -4.19 -2.99 -12.03
CA LEU A 44 -4.26 -3.92 -10.91
C LEU A 44 -2.90 -4.10 -10.22
N PHE A 45 -1.81 -4.15 -10.98
CA PHE A 45 -0.46 -4.30 -10.44
C PHE A 45 -0.09 -3.21 -9.41
N PRO A 46 -0.26 -1.91 -9.70
CA PRO A 46 -0.05 -0.83 -8.72
C PRO A 46 -0.92 -0.94 -7.48
N VAL A 47 -2.17 -1.39 -7.62
CA VAL A 47 -3.10 -1.55 -6.49
C VAL A 47 -2.63 -2.67 -5.57
N ILE A 48 -2.23 -3.81 -6.12
CA ILE A 48 -1.69 -4.94 -5.34
C ILE A 48 -0.38 -4.52 -4.65
N ALA A 49 0.55 -3.92 -5.40
CA ALA A 49 1.82 -3.45 -4.85
C ALA A 49 1.62 -2.42 -3.73
N GLY A 50 0.75 -1.43 -3.96
CA GLY A 50 0.39 -0.44 -2.94
C GLY A 50 -0.21 -1.07 -1.70
N SER A 51 -1.08 -2.07 -1.85
CA SER A 51 -1.70 -2.80 -0.73
C SER A 51 -0.67 -3.54 0.11
N VAL A 52 0.30 -4.21 -0.51
CA VAL A 52 1.41 -4.89 0.17
C VAL A 52 2.28 -3.88 0.93
N ILE A 53 2.62 -2.74 0.31
CA ILE A 53 3.42 -1.68 0.94
C ILE A 53 2.70 -1.13 2.17
N VAL A 54 1.40 -0.82 2.06
CA VAL A 54 0.59 -0.34 3.19
C VAL A 54 0.56 -1.35 4.31
N TYR A 55 0.33 -2.63 4.00
CA TYR A 55 0.28 -3.70 5.00
C TYR A 55 1.62 -3.82 5.75
N VAL A 56 2.73 -3.98 5.03
CA VAL A 56 4.06 -4.17 5.62
C VAL A 56 4.47 -2.94 6.42
N SER A 57 4.23 -1.74 5.90
CA SER A 57 4.58 -0.49 6.58
C SER A 57 3.75 -0.29 7.85
N SER A 58 2.44 -0.57 7.80
CA SER A 58 1.55 -0.47 8.96
C SER A 58 1.90 -1.49 10.03
N TYR A 59 2.19 -2.73 9.63
CA TYR A 59 2.61 -3.79 10.54
C TYR A 59 3.93 -3.44 11.25
N ASN A 60 4.93 -2.97 10.49
CA ASN A 60 6.21 -2.56 11.06
C ASN A 60 6.09 -1.32 11.94
N LEU A 61 5.22 -0.37 11.58
CA LEU A 61 4.91 0.79 12.39
C LEU A 61 4.32 0.36 13.74
N TYR A 62 3.32 -0.53 13.73
CA TYR A 62 2.72 -1.11 14.92
C TYR A 62 3.75 -1.81 15.81
N LEU A 63 4.59 -2.68 15.24
CA LEU A 63 5.66 -3.34 15.98
C LEU A 63 6.66 -2.35 16.59
N SER A 64 6.97 -1.26 15.89
CA SER A 64 7.86 -0.21 16.41
C SER A 64 7.31 0.49 17.66
N PHE A 65 5.99 0.55 17.82
CA PHE A 65 5.34 1.06 19.02
C PHE A 65 5.31 -0.01 20.12
N LYS A 66 4.94 -1.25 19.79
CA LYS A 66 4.90 -2.38 20.74
C LYS A 66 6.28 -2.66 21.37
N LYS A 67 7.34 -2.65 20.57
CA LYS A 67 8.73 -2.90 21.04
C LYS A 67 9.25 -1.80 21.98
N LYS A 68 8.72 -0.58 21.88
CA LYS A 68 9.06 0.51 22.82
C LYS A 68 8.48 0.26 24.21
N ASN A 69 7.27 -0.28 24.30
CA ASN A 69 6.63 -0.59 25.59
C ASN A 69 7.29 -1.76 26.33
N SER A 70 7.83 -2.75 25.60
CA SER A 70 8.46 -3.91 26.22
C SER A 70 9.86 -3.66 26.79
N LYS A 71 10.53 -2.56 26.40
CA LYS A 71 11.86 -2.17 26.92
C LYS A 71 11.80 -1.21 28.12
N SER A 72 10.61 -0.76 28.52
CA SER A 72 10.46 0.26 29.57
C SER A 72 9.89 -0.29 30.89
N GLY A 73 9.75 -1.61 31.01
CA GLY A 73 9.25 -2.30 32.22
C GLY A 73 10.21 -3.37 32.74
N GLY A 74 11.50 -3.22 32.44
CA GLY A 74 12.55 -4.14 32.85
C GLY A 74 13.78 -3.37 33.28
N GLU A 75 13.60 -2.50 34.27
CA GLU A 75 14.63 -2.01 35.20
C GLU A 75 13.99 -1.88 36.59
#